data_AF-A0A943JWF8-F1
#
_entry.id   AF-A0A943JWF8-F1
#
_cell.length_a   1.000
_cell.length_b   1.000
_cell.length_c   1.000
_cell.angle_alpha   90.00
_cell.angle_beta   90.00
_cell.angle_gamma   90.00
#
_symmetry.space_group_name_H-M   'P 1'
#
loop_
_entity.id
_entity.type
_entity.pdbx_description
1 polymer ?
#
loop_
_entity_poly.entity_id
_entity_poly.type
_entity_poly.pdbx_seq_one_letter_code
_entity_poly.pdbx_strand_id
1 'polypeptide(L)'
;MVDVILRKMEEKDIPALYENIHLNYVKKYFPDSEKEQWEAHKRWYSFVINSPSYLFYTVESLSREFLGTVKFELEGKREAVVSVYLVKSIRGKGYAETVLLNSINELTFEKPQLTKISAYILEENEISQKVFRKVGFQRKKMKDFNGTEHILFEKKLKTLEGKTMTKKDKVKKILEILHEKFGKPKCALDYQTPFELLVAVILSAQCTDVRVNMVTKEMYKKVNTPEQFAALPVEEIEEMIKSTGFFRNKAKNIKLCSEQLLSEYNGEIPQEMDKLVKLAGVGRKTANVVRGEIWGLADGITVDTHVKRLSNLIGLVKNDDPIKIEKDLMKIVPKESWIDFSHYLILQGRDKCIARRPKCSECEIKEYCNYGKNKDK
;
A
#
# COMPACT_ATOMS: atom_id res chain seq x y z
N MET A 1 -5.33 19.24 5.46
CA MET A 1 -6.30 18.13 5.30
C MET A 1 -5.89 17.07 6.29
N VAL A 2 -6.84 16.43 6.95
CA VAL A 2 -6.58 15.30 7.86
C VAL A 2 -6.47 14.02 7.03
N ASP A 3 -5.48 13.18 7.32
CA ASP A 3 -5.30 11.93 6.59
C ASP A 3 -6.24 10.84 7.11
N VAL A 4 -6.90 10.16 6.18
CA VAL A 4 -7.81 9.04 6.45
C VAL A 4 -7.58 7.92 5.47
N ILE A 5 -7.77 6.69 5.92
CA ILE A 5 -7.72 5.51 5.08
C ILE A 5 -9.16 5.10 4.73
N LEU A 6 -9.41 4.85 3.44
CA LEU A 6 -10.64 4.21 2.98
C LEU A 6 -10.32 2.77 2.67
N ARG A 7 -10.96 1.83 3.37
CA ARG A 7 -10.86 0.40 3.09
C ARG A 7 -12.23 -0.12 2.71
N LYS A 8 -12.29 -1.00 1.71
CA LYS A 8 -13.54 -1.65 1.32
C LYS A 8 -14.05 -2.49 2.49
N MET A 9 -15.34 -2.39 2.76
CA MET A 9 -15.93 -3.06 3.91
C MET A 9 -16.01 -4.57 3.69
N GLU A 10 -15.77 -5.32 4.74
CA GLU A 10 -15.80 -6.78 4.76
C GLU A 10 -16.80 -7.28 5.81
N GLU A 11 -17.23 -8.54 5.73
CA GLU A 11 -18.21 -9.08 6.69
C GLU A 11 -17.71 -9.05 8.15
N LYS A 12 -16.39 -9.13 8.36
CA LYS A 12 -15.77 -9.00 9.69
C LYS A 12 -16.03 -7.65 10.36
N ASP A 13 -16.39 -6.62 9.59
CA ASP A 13 -16.61 -5.26 10.08
C ASP A 13 -18.05 -5.05 10.62
N ILE A 14 -18.99 -5.96 10.29
CA ILE A 14 -20.41 -5.86 10.65
C ILE A 14 -20.65 -5.67 12.17
N PRO A 15 -19.95 -6.37 13.09
CA PRO A 15 -20.12 -6.17 14.53
C PRO A 15 -19.83 -4.73 14.96
N ALA A 16 -18.74 -4.13 14.47
CA ALA A 16 -18.36 -2.76 14.82
C ALA A 16 -19.39 -1.73 14.29
N LEU A 17 -20.05 -2.01 13.15
CA LEU A 17 -21.15 -1.18 12.67
C LEU A 17 -22.34 -1.20 13.62
N TYR A 18 -22.65 -2.33 14.26
CA TYR A 18 -23.81 -2.43 15.13
C TYR A 18 -23.68 -1.58 16.40
N GLU A 19 -22.45 -1.49 16.93
CA GLU A 19 -22.13 -0.63 18.07
C GLU A 19 -22.24 0.86 17.74
N ASN A 20 -22.00 1.24 16.48
CA ASN A 20 -21.85 2.64 16.09
C ASN A 20 -23.02 3.19 15.25
N ILE A 21 -23.70 2.34 14.49
CA ILE A 21 -24.73 2.67 13.50
C ILE A 21 -25.93 1.76 13.72
N HIS A 22 -26.97 2.31 14.34
CA HIS A 22 -28.23 1.59 14.51
C HIS A 22 -29.16 1.83 13.33
N LEU A 23 -29.75 0.75 12.80
CA LEU A 23 -30.81 0.83 11.80
C LEU A 23 -32.11 1.22 12.49
N ASN A 24 -32.47 2.51 12.46
CA ASN A 24 -33.65 3.05 13.16
C ASN A 24 -34.97 2.31 12.81
N TYR A 25 -35.10 1.81 11.57
CA TYR A 25 -36.28 1.03 11.18
C TYR A 25 -36.35 -0.33 11.89
N VAL A 26 -35.21 -0.95 12.20
CA VAL A 26 -35.17 -2.25 12.89
C VAL A 26 -35.64 -2.09 14.32
N LYS A 27 -35.24 -1.00 15.01
CA LYS A 27 -35.76 -0.64 16.34
C LYS A 27 -37.28 -0.37 16.34
N LYS A 28 -37.85 0.09 15.22
CA LYS A 28 -39.30 0.27 15.08
C LYS A 28 -40.06 -1.06 15.04
N TYR A 29 -39.50 -2.08 14.39
CA TYR A 29 -40.16 -3.40 14.25
C TYR A 29 -39.84 -4.37 15.37
N PHE A 30 -38.66 -4.25 16.00
CA PHE A 30 -38.18 -5.13 17.07
C PHE A 30 -37.67 -4.30 18.28
N PRO A 31 -38.52 -3.49 18.93
CA PRO A 31 -38.06 -2.54 19.96
C PRO A 31 -37.38 -3.22 21.15
N ASP A 32 -37.83 -4.42 21.53
CA ASP A 32 -37.41 -5.09 22.78
C ASP A 32 -36.54 -6.33 22.56
N SER A 33 -36.15 -6.65 21.32
CA SER A 33 -35.34 -7.84 21.01
C SER A 33 -34.00 -7.48 20.37
N GLU A 34 -32.95 -7.43 21.19
CA GLU A 34 -31.58 -7.22 20.70
C GLU A 34 -31.14 -8.32 19.73
N LYS A 35 -31.62 -9.55 19.92
CA LYS A 35 -31.30 -10.67 19.04
C LYS A 35 -31.86 -10.46 17.64
N GLU A 36 -33.14 -10.09 17.52
CA GLU A 36 -33.75 -9.81 16.22
C GLU A 36 -33.15 -8.55 15.59
N GLN A 37 -32.83 -7.53 16.39
CA GLN A 37 -32.14 -6.33 15.91
C GLN A 37 -30.77 -6.66 15.31
N TRP A 38 -29.98 -7.50 15.98
CA TRP A 38 -28.69 -7.97 15.51
C TRP A 38 -28.80 -8.80 14.22
N GLU A 39 -29.71 -9.76 14.15
CA GLU A 39 -29.88 -10.61 12.96
C GLU A 39 -30.33 -9.79 11.74
N ALA A 40 -31.26 -8.84 11.93
CA ALA A 40 -31.67 -7.93 10.87
C ALA A 40 -30.52 -7.02 10.40
N HIS A 41 -29.73 -6.49 11.33
CA HIS A 41 -28.53 -5.69 11.05
C HIS A 41 -27.51 -6.48 10.23
N LYS A 42 -27.16 -7.68 10.71
CA LYS A 42 -26.20 -8.57 10.06
C LYS A 42 -26.65 -8.92 8.64
N ARG A 43 -27.91 -9.31 8.47
CA ARG A 43 -28.47 -9.66 7.16
C ARG A 43 -28.43 -8.49 6.19
N TRP A 44 -28.82 -7.30 6.64
CA TRP A 44 -28.81 -6.11 5.79
C TRP A 44 -27.39 -5.73 5.36
N TYR A 45 -26.44 -5.67 6.29
CA TYR A 45 -25.08 -5.26 5.96
C TYR A 45 -24.32 -6.32 5.15
N SER A 46 -24.55 -7.61 5.40
CA SER A 46 -24.02 -8.67 4.52
C SER A 46 -24.58 -8.54 3.10
N PHE A 47 -25.87 -8.23 2.92
CA PHE A 47 -26.42 -7.94 1.61
C PHE A 47 -25.75 -6.72 0.95
N VAL A 48 -25.59 -5.61 1.68
CA VAL A 48 -24.94 -4.39 1.15
C VAL A 48 -23.50 -4.65 0.74
N ILE A 49 -22.72 -5.37 1.55
CA ILE A 49 -21.30 -5.66 1.29
C ILE A 49 -21.13 -6.53 0.05
N ASN A 50 -22.01 -7.52 -0.12
CA ASN A 50 -21.91 -8.50 -1.21
C ASN A 50 -22.67 -8.10 -2.49
N SER A 51 -23.43 -6.99 -2.46
CA SER A 51 -24.25 -6.57 -3.60
C SER A 51 -23.47 -5.65 -4.56
N PRO A 52 -23.51 -5.90 -5.88
CA PRO A 52 -22.84 -5.07 -6.87
C PRO A 52 -23.47 -3.67 -7.01
N SER A 53 -24.65 -3.46 -6.42
CA SER A 53 -25.35 -2.18 -6.38
C SER A 53 -24.77 -1.22 -5.32
N TYR A 54 -23.83 -1.67 -4.50
CA TYR A 54 -23.23 -0.83 -3.47
C TYR A 54 -21.70 -0.79 -3.57
N LEU A 55 -21.14 0.35 -3.20
CA LEU A 55 -19.74 0.44 -2.77
C LEU A 55 -19.73 0.93 -1.34
N PHE A 56 -19.11 0.18 -0.44
CA PHE A 56 -19.15 0.48 0.98
C PHE A 56 -17.76 0.43 1.57
N TYR A 57 -17.39 1.50 2.29
CA TYR A 57 -16.05 1.72 2.81
C TYR A 57 -16.08 2.03 4.30
N THR A 58 -15.13 1.48 5.05
CA THR A 58 -14.75 2.00 6.36
C THR A 58 -13.89 3.25 6.17
N VAL A 59 -14.02 4.19 7.10
CA VAL A 59 -13.12 5.33 7.25
C VAL A 59 -12.28 5.06 8.48
N GLU A 60 -10.96 4.99 8.31
CA GLU A 60 -10.01 4.64 9.36
C GLU A 60 -8.98 5.75 9.57
N SER A 61 -8.45 5.89 10.78
CA SER A 61 -7.26 6.69 11.05
C SER A 61 -6.01 6.01 10.48
N LEU A 62 -4.87 6.71 10.49
CA LEU A 62 -3.57 6.10 10.16
C LEU A 62 -3.17 4.97 11.13
N SER A 63 -3.66 5.03 12.38
CA SER A 63 -3.51 3.97 13.38
C SER A 63 -4.57 2.86 13.27
N ARG A 64 -5.37 2.85 12.19
CA ARG A 64 -6.45 1.86 11.93
C ARG A 64 -7.64 1.91 12.89
N GLU A 65 -7.84 3.03 13.58
CA GLU A 65 -9.03 3.25 14.39
C GLU A 65 -10.25 3.56 13.50
N PHE A 66 -11.41 3.00 13.85
CA PHE A 66 -12.65 3.27 13.12
C PHE A 66 -13.15 4.69 13.35
N LEU A 67 -13.29 5.45 12.26
CA LEU A 67 -13.76 6.83 12.26
C LEU A 67 -15.17 6.99 11.66
N GLY A 68 -15.65 5.99 10.93
CA GLY A 68 -16.98 5.99 10.33
C GLY A 68 -17.06 5.19 9.05
N THR A 69 -18.04 5.52 8.20
CA THR A 69 -18.32 4.80 6.96
C THR A 69 -18.76 5.73 5.83
N VAL A 70 -18.45 5.35 4.60
CA VAL A 70 -19.05 5.94 3.40
C VAL A 70 -19.68 4.85 2.55
N LYS A 71 -20.96 5.01 2.23
CA LYS A 71 -21.71 4.11 1.36
C LYS A 71 -22.17 4.85 0.10
N PHE A 72 -21.97 4.23 -1.05
CA PHE A 72 -22.58 4.62 -2.30
C PHE A 72 -23.57 3.55 -2.73
N GLU A 73 -24.80 3.95 -3.00
CA GLU A 73 -25.84 3.13 -3.63
C GLU A 73 -25.94 3.52 -5.09
N LEU A 74 -25.71 2.58 -6.00
CA LEU A 74 -25.70 2.82 -7.44
C LEU A 74 -27.14 2.85 -7.97
N GLU A 75 -27.52 3.98 -8.55
CA GLU A 75 -28.80 4.16 -9.24
C GLU A 75 -28.57 4.01 -10.75
N GLY A 76 -28.76 2.78 -11.22
CA GLY A 76 -28.46 2.42 -12.60
C GLY A 76 -26.96 2.49 -12.93
N LYS A 77 -26.62 2.91 -14.16
CA LYS A 77 -25.22 2.91 -14.63
C LYS A 77 -24.47 4.21 -14.36
N ARG A 78 -25.16 5.34 -14.19
CA ARG A 78 -24.54 6.68 -14.27
C ARG A 78 -24.73 7.54 -13.02
N GLU A 79 -25.52 7.08 -12.05
CA GLU A 79 -25.84 7.84 -10.86
C GLU A 79 -25.56 7.02 -9.60
N ALA A 80 -25.27 7.72 -8.50
CA ALA A 80 -25.09 7.10 -7.19
C ALA A 80 -25.60 8.03 -6.09
N VAL A 81 -26.10 7.44 -5.00
CA VAL A 81 -26.49 8.15 -3.78
C VAL A 81 -25.44 7.90 -2.71
N VAL A 82 -24.87 8.97 -2.13
CA VAL A 82 -23.87 8.88 -1.07
C VAL A 82 -24.52 9.03 0.31
N SER A 83 -24.10 8.18 1.24
CA SER A 83 -24.40 8.27 2.67
C SER A 83 -23.09 8.24 3.46
N VAL A 84 -22.91 9.19 4.37
CA VAL A 84 -21.70 9.30 5.20
C VAL A 84 -22.09 9.26 6.67
N TYR A 85 -21.39 8.43 7.43
CA TYR A 85 -21.45 8.41 8.88
C TYR A 85 -20.06 8.64 9.45
N LEU A 86 -19.93 9.51 10.45
CA LEU A 86 -18.69 9.72 11.20
C LEU A 86 -18.99 9.67 12.71
N VAL A 87 -18.10 9.05 13.46
CA VAL A 87 -18.21 8.95 14.92
C VAL A 87 -18.14 10.33 15.58
N LYS A 88 -18.79 10.49 16.75
CA LYS A 88 -18.94 11.79 17.42
C LYS A 88 -17.60 12.46 17.74
N SER A 89 -16.57 11.69 18.12
CA SER A 89 -15.25 12.17 18.55
C SER A 89 -14.50 12.99 17.50
N ILE A 90 -14.86 12.86 16.21
CA ILE A 90 -14.19 13.55 15.10
C ILE A 90 -15.07 14.60 14.39
N ARG A 91 -16.34 14.74 14.78
CA ARG A 91 -17.24 15.73 14.17
C ARG A 91 -16.72 17.14 14.46
N GLY A 92 -16.80 18.02 13.44
CA GLY A 92 -16.29 19.39 13.52
C GLY A 92 -14.77 19.55 13.35
N LYS A 93 -13.99 18.46 13.29
CA LYS A 93 -12.51 18.50 13.15
C LYS A 93 -12.01 18.46 11.69
N GLY A 94 -12.88 18.77 10.72
CA GLY A 94 -12.52 18.83 9.29
C GLY A 94 -12.50 17.49 8.53
N TYR A 95 -12.72 16.35 9.20
CA TYR A 95 -12.70 15.02 8.56
C TYR A 95 -13.74 14.84 7.45
N ALA A 96 -14.94 15.38 7.61
CA ALA A 96 -16.05 15.14 6.69
C ALA A 96 -15.76 15.59 5.24
N GLU A 97 -15.06 16.71 5.07
CA GLU A 97 -14.68 17.22 3.75
C GLU A 97 -13.67 16.28 3.07
N THR A 98 -12.63 15.86 3.78
CA THR A 98 -11.62 14.94 3.26
C THR A 98 -12.21 13.56 2.96
N VAL A 99 -13.04 13.03 3.85
CA VAL A 99 -13.73 11.74 3.66
C VAL A 99 -14.59 11.77 2.41
N LEU A 100 -15.39 12.83 2.20
CA LEU A 100 -16.21 12.96 1.00
C LEU A 100 -15.36 13.10 -0.28
N LEU A 101 -14.32 13.92 -0.28
CA LEU A 101 -13.45 14.08 -1.44
C LEU A 101 -12.74 12.77 -1.81
N ASN A 102 -12.13 12.10 -0.83
CA ASN A 102 -11.41 10.85 -1.04
C ASN A 102 -12.35 9.73 -1.51
N SER A 103 -13.54 9.65 -0.92
CA SER A 103 -14.51 8.60 -1.29
C SER A 103 -15.14 8.83 -2.66
N ILE A 104 -15.37 10.08 -3.07
CA ILE A 104 -15.81 10.41 -4.44
C ILE A 104 -14.70 10.09 -5.46
N ASN A 105 -13.44 10.36 -5.14
CA ASN A 105 -12.32 9.97 -5.98
C ASN A 105 -12.25 8.44 -6.15
N GLU A 106 -12.39 7.69 -5.06
CA GLU A 106 -12.43 6.23 -5.11
C GLU A 106 -13.63 5.73 -5.94
N LEU A 107 -14.83 6.30 -5.72
CA LEU A 107 -16.03 5.97 -6.47
C LEU A 107 -15.86 6.22 -7.98
N THR A 108 -15.39 7.40 -8.36
CA THR A 108 -15.19 7.75 -9.79
C THR A 108 -14.12 6.88 -10.43
N PHE A 109 -13.15 6.43 -9.66
CA PHE A 109 -12.15 5.47 -10.13
C PHE A 109 -12.74 4.07 -10.35
N GLU A 110 -13.52 3.55 -9.41
CA GLU A 110 -14.15 2.22 -9.53
C GLU A 110 -15.32 2.21 -10.54
N LYS A 111 -16.03 3.33 -10.70
CA LYS A 111 -17.19 3.50 -11.57
C LYS A 111 -16.99 4.72 -12.48
N PRO A 112 -16.08 4.63 -13.47
CA PRO A 112 -15.70 5.76 -14.33
C PRO A 112 -16.85 6.34 -15.16
N GLN A 113 -17.90 5.56 -15.39
CA GLN A 113 -19.11 5.95 -16.11
C GLN A 113 -20.06 6.88 -15.34
N LEU A 114 -19.83 7.08 -14.02
CA LEU A 114 -20.71 7.93 -13.22
C LEU A 114 -20.62 9.39 -13.66
N THR A 115 -21.79 10.01 -13.82
CA THR A 115 -21.96 11.42 -14.21
C THR A 115 -22.49 12.27 -13.06
N LYS A 116 -23.09 11.65 -12.04
CA LYS A 116 -23.77 12.37 -10.95
C LYS A 116 -23.73 11.60 -9.63
N ILE A 117 -23.55 12.32 -8.54
CA ILE A 117 -23.77 11.82 -7.17
C ILE A 117 -24.83 12.69 -6.50
N SER A 118 -25.76 12.04 -5.81
CA SER A 118 -26.81 12.66 -5.02
C SER A 118 -26.61 12.40 -3.53
N ALA A 119 -27.09 13.28 -2.67
CA ALA A 119 -27.15 13.09 -1.23
C ALA A 119 -28.46 13.68 -0.70
N TYR A 120 -29.06 12.99 0.28
CA TYR A 120 -30.28 13.41 0.95
C TYR A 120 -29.91 13.82 2.38
N ILE A 121 -30.10 15.09 2.71
CA ILE A 121 -29.67 15.67 3.98
C ILE A 121 -30.87 16.33 4.66
N LEU A 122 -31.09 16.01 5.93
CA LEU A 122 -32.12 16.65 6.76
C LEU A 122 -31.95 18.17 6.81
N GLU A 123 -33.06 18.90 6.84
CA GLU A 123 -33.08 20.36 6.78
C GLU A 123 -32.38 21.01 7.98
N GLU A 124 -32.53 20.41 9.16
CA GLU A 124 -31.90 20.83 10.41
C GLU A 124 -30.39 20.52 10.47
N ASN A 125 -29.86 19.67 9.59
CA ASN A 125 -28.45 19.27 9.60
C ASN A 125 -27.56 20.24 8.82
N GLU A 126 -27.50 21.50 9.27
CA GLU A 126 -26.76 22.57 8.61
C GLU A 126 -25.27 22.27 8.42
N ILE A 127 -24.65 21.56 9.38
CA ILE A 127 -23.23 21.20 9.34
C ILE A 127 -22.95 20.33 8.12
N SER A 128 -23.75 19.29 7.90
CA SER A 128 -23.59 18.42 6.73
C SER A 128 -23.85 19.18 5.44
N GLN A 129 -24.88 20.02 5.41
CA GLN A 129 -25.15 20.88 4.25
C GLN A 129 -23.96 21.78 3.88
N LYS A 130 -23.30 22.40 4.87
CA LYS A 130 -22.10 23.22 4.65
C LYS A 130 -20.95 22.39 4.07
N VAL A 131 -20.70 21.19 4.58
CA VAL A 131 -19.65 20.28 4.08
C VAL A 131 -19.93 19.87 2.63
N PHE A 132 -21.15 19.44 2.31
CA PHE A 132 -21.50 19.01 0.95
C PHE A 132 -21.36 20.15 -0.06
N ARG A 133 -21.76 21.38 0.31
CA ARG A 133 -21.55 22.58 -0.52
C ARG A 133 -20.06 22.85 -0.77
N LYS A 134 -19.21 22.75 0.26
CA LYS A 134 -17.74 22.91 0.11
C LYS A 134 -17.12 21.91 -0.86
N VAL A 135 -17.58 20.66 -0.81
CA VAL A 135 -17.15 19.59 -1.73
C VAL A 135 -17.77 19.76 -3.13
N GLY A 136 -18.59 20.79 -3.34
CA GLY A 136 -19.13 21.17 -4.65
C GLY A 136 -20.45 20.49 -5.02
N PHE A 137 -21.22 20.01 -4.04
CA PHE A 137 -22.63 19.67 -4.26
C PHE A 137 -23.49 20.93 -4.27
N GLN A 138 -24.51 20.92 -5.12
CA GLN A 138 -25.49 21.99 -5.22
C GLN A 138 -26.78 21.56 -4.53
N ARG A 139 -27.32 22.43 -3.68
CA ARG A 139 -28.67 22.28 -3.12
C ARG A 139 -29.69 22.34 -4.26
N LYS A 140 -30.65 21.42 -4.27
CA LYS A 140 -31.75 21.37 -5.24
C LYS A 140 -33.08 21.69 -4.57
N LYS A 141 -33.89 20.67 -4.29
CA LYS A 141 -35.25 20.79 -3.75
C LYS A 141 -35.45 19.87 -2.55
N MET A 142 -36.51 20.12 -1.80
CA MET A 142 -37.03 19.15 -0.83
C MET A 142 -37.56 17.93 -1.57
N LYS A 143 -37.32 16.74 -1.01
CA LYS A 143 -37.77 15.47 -1.55
C LYS A 143 -37.99 14.51 -0.40
N ASP A 144 -39.11 13.77 -0.44
CA ASP A 144 -39.30 12.65 0.47
C ASP A 144 -38.24 11.58 0.19
N PHE A 145 -37.58 11.14 1.25
CA PHE A 145 -36.61 10.05 1.21
C PHE A 145 -36.83 9.17 2.43
N ASN A 146 -37.33 7.95 2.20
CA ASN A 146 -37.70 6.99 3.24
C ASN A 146 -38.76 7.51 4.23
N GLY A 147 -39.75 8.29 3.76
CA GLY A 147 -40.85 8.79 4.59
C GLY A 147 -40.47 9.97 5.49
N THR A 148 -39.39 10.68 5.16
CA THR A 148 -38.98 11.91 5.83
C THR A 148 -38.50 12.90 4.78
N GLU A 149 -38.86 14.17 4.93
CA GLU A 149 -38.41 15.21 4.00
C GLU A 149 -36.93 15.52 4.17
N HIS A 150 -36.20 15.47 3.05
CA HIS A 150 -34.78 15.80 2.99
C HIS A 150 -34.53 16.83 1.90
N ILE A 151 -33.46 17.61 2.06
CA ILE A 151 -32.92 18.44 1.00
C ILE A 151 -32.06 17.55 0.08
N LEU A 152 -32.40 17.52 -1.21
CA LEU A 152 -31.56 16.90 -2.23
C LEU A 152 -30.36 17.79 -2.56
N PHE A 153 -29.17 17.20 -2.48
CA PHE A 153 -27.91 17.76 -2.96
C PHE A 153 -27.40 16.94 -4.13
N GLU A 154 -26.93 17.59 -5.20
CA GLU A 154 -26.38 16.91 -6.37
C GLU A 154 -25.02 17.48 -6.76
N LYS A 155 -24.09 16.60 -7.14
CA LYS A 155 -22.80 16.96 -7.72
C LYS A 155 -22.65 16.27 -9.07
N LYS A 156 -22.44 17.07 -10.12
CA LYS A 156 -22.02 16.55 -11.43
C LYS A 156 -20.56 16.09 -11.34
N LEU A 157 -20.29 14.90 -11.85
CA LEU A 157 -18.97 14.34 -11.99
C LEU A 157 -18.49 14.53 -13.43
N LYS A 158 -17.17 14.73 -13.59
CA LYS A 158 -16.54 14.57 -14.91
C LYS A 158 -16.37 13.07 -15.13
N THR A 159 -17.01 12.52 -16.16
CA THR A 159 -16.89 11.09 -16.47
C THR A 159 -15.42 10.74 -16.72
N LEU A 160 -14.99 9.62 -16.16
CA LEU A 160 -13.74 8.97 -16.52
C LEU A 160 -13.97 7.85 -17.55
N GLU A 161 -15.21 7.65 -18.00
CA GLU A 161 -15.57 6.73 -19.08
C GLU A 161 -14.75 7.07 -20.34
N GLY A 162 -13.97 6.10 -20.83
CA GLY A 162 -13.05 6.29 -21.95
C GLY A 162 -11.72 6.98 -21.60
N LYS A 163 -11.50 7.45 -20.36
CA LYS A 163 -10.18 7.87 -19.89
C LYS A 163 -9.40 6.66 -19.39
N THR A 164 -8.18 6.51 -19.90
CA THR A 164 -7.23 5.51 -19.42
C THR A 164 -6.88 5.79 -17.96
N MET A 165 -7.06 4.80 -17.08
CA MET A 165 -6.61 4.81 -15.68
C MET A 165 -5.18 5.39 -15.56
N THR A 166 -4.98 6.31 -14.61
CA THR A 166 -3.67 6.93 -14.44
C THR A 166 -2.67 5.94 -13.84
N LYS A 167 -1.37 6.22 -14.01
CA LYS A 167 -0.32 5.40 -13.40
C LYS A 167 -0.37 5.41 -11.88
N LYS A 168 -0.81 6.50 -11.25
CA LYS A 168 -0.93 6.62 -9.79
C LYS A 168 -2.02 5.69 -9.26
N ASP A 169 -3.21 5.76 -9.85
CA ASP A 169 -4.33 4.92 -9.42
C ASP A 169 -4.03 3.44 -9.64
N LYS A 170 -3.36 3.14 -10.77
CA LYS A 170 -2.86 1.82 -11.10
C LYS A 170 -1.90 1.28 -10.05
N VAL A 171 -0.94 2.09 -9.60
CA VAL A 171 -0.01 1.73 -8.52
C VAL A 171 -0.75 1.47 -7.21
N LYS A 172 -1.71 2.32 -6.85
CA LYS A 172 -2.50 2.16 -5.62
C LYS A 172 -3.20 0.80 -5.60
N LYS A 173 -3.90 0.41 -6.66
CA LYS A 173 -4.55 -0.92 -6.76
C LYS A 173 -3.56 -2.08 -6.74
N ILE A 174 -2.41 -1.93 -7.41
CA ILE A 174 -1.36 -2.96 -7.36
C ILE A 174 -0.84 -3.14 -5.93
N LEU A 175 -0.62 -2.05 -5.19
CA LEU A 175 -0.18 -2.12 -3.79
C LEU A 175 -1.24 -2.80 -2.90
N GLU A 176 -2.52 -2.45 -3.05
CA GLU A 176 -3.63 -3.09 -2.33
C GLU A 176 -3.65 -4.61 -2.56
N ILE A 177 -3.66 -5.04 -3.82
CA ILE A 177 -3.73 -6.46 -4.21
C ILE A 177 -2.50 -7.23 -3.72
N LEU A 178 -1.30 -6.67 -3.86
CA LEU A 178 -0.08 -7.35 -3.44
C LEU A 178 0.05 -7.38 -1.91
N HIS A 179 -0.49 -6.39 -1.21
CA HIS A 179 -0.59 -6.42 0.25
C HIS A 179 -1.55 -7.50 0.74
N GLU A 180 -2.73 -7.64 0.14
CA GLU A 180 -3.68 -8.71 0.47
C GLU A 180 -3.06 -10.10 0.26
N LYS A 181 -2.27 -10.25 -0.80
CA LYS A 181 -1.63 -11.53 -1.15
C LYS A 181 -0.43 -11.87 -0.27
N PHE A 182 0.49 -10.93 -0.06
CA PHE A 182 1.79 -11.20 0.58
C PHE A 182 1.89 -10.68 2.02
N GLY A 183 0.90 -9.93 2.51
CA GLY A 183 1.01 -9.21 3.78
C GLY A 183 2.05 -8.09 3.72
N LYS A 184 2.59 -7.70 4.87
CA LYS A 184 3.71 -6.74 4.92
C LYS A 184 5.00 -7.45 4.45
N PRO A 185 5.63 -6.99 3.36
CA PRO A 185 6.79 -7.67 2.82
C PRO A 185 8.01 -7.44 3.72
N LYS A 186 8.93 -8.41 3.73
CA LYS A 186 10.21 -8.33 4.44
C LYS A 186 11.36 -8.54 3.45
N CYS A 187 12.57 -8.14 3.82
CA CYS A 187 13.76 -8.51 3.07
C CYS A 187 13.85 -10.04 2.93
N ALA A 188 14.30 -10.50 1.76
CA ALA A 188 14.50 -11.94 1.51
C ALA A 188 15.82 -12.47 2.07
N LEU A 189 16.70 -11.58 2.55
CA LEU A 189 17.96 -11.95 3.19
C LEU A 189 17.73 -12.24 4.67
N ASP A 190 18.30 -13.33 5.17
CA ASP A 190 18.18 -13.73 6.58
C ASP A 190 19.23 -12.99 7.43
N TYR A 191 18.79 -12.35 8.51
CA TYR A 191 19.63 -11.62 9.47
C TYR A 191 18.96 -11.49 10.84
N GLN A 192 19.76 -11.24 11.88
CA GLN A 192 19.32 -10.96 13.24
C GLN A 192 19.75 -9.56 13.72
N THR A 193 20.81 -9.00 13.14
CA THR A 193 21.35 -7.68 13.50
C THR A 193 21.46 -6.75 12.29
N PRO A 194 21.47 -5.42 12.50
CA PRO A 194 21.81 -4.44 11.46
C PRO A 194 23.06 -4.78 10.65
N PHE A 195 24.11 -5.25 11.33
CA PHE A 195 25.38 -5.60 10.71
C PHE A 195 25.32 -6.89 9.89
N GLU A 196 24.60 -7.90 10.38
CA GLU A 196 24.32 -9.09 9.58
C GLU A 196 23.56 -8.75 8.29
N LEU A 197 22.60 -7.81 8.33
CA LEU A 197 21.94 -7.37 7.10
C LEU A 197 22.92 -6.65 6.18
N LEU A 198 23.74 -5.73 6.69
CA LEU A 198 24.71 -5.00 5.88
C LEU A 198 25.65 -5.95 5.12
N VAL A 199 26.22 -6.93 5.81
CA VAL A 199 27.09 -7.94 5.22
C VAL A 199 26.32 -8.78 4.19
N ALA A 200 25.09 -9.22 4.50
CA ALA A 200 24.27 -9.98 3.57
C ALA A 200 23.95 -9.19 2.28
N VAL A 201 23.66 -7.89 2.39
CA VAL A 201 23.39 -7.04 1.23
C VAL A 201 24.65 -6.85 0.38
N ILE A 202 25.83 -6.66 1.00
CA ILE A 202 27.13 -6.62 0.27
C ILE A 202 27.35 -7.94 -0.49
N LEU A 203 27.06 -9.09 0.14
CA LEU A 203 27.17 -10.41 -0.49
C LEU A 203 26.16 -10.62 -1.63
N SER A 204 24.98 -10.02 -1.55
CA SER A 204 23.92 -10.17 -2.56
C SER A 204 24.24 -9.50 -3.89
N ALA A 205 25.25 -8.62 -3.95
CA ALA A 205 25.72 -8.04 -5.20
C ALA A 205 26.09 -9.15 -6.21
N GLN A 206 25.30 -9.27 -7.28
CA GLN A 206 25.42 -10.31 -8.32
C GLN A 206 25.39 -11.75 -7.75
N CYS A 207 24.65 -11.96 -6.67
CA CYS A 207 24.41 -13.27 -6.06
C CYS A 207 22.91 -13.43 -5.78
N THR A 208 22.41 -14.65 -5.79
CA THR A 208 21.00 -14.90 -5.44
C THR A 208 20.84 -14.90 -3.92
N ASP A 209 19.74 -14.33 -3.39
CA ASP A 209 19.45 -14.34 -1.95
C ASP A 209 19.52 -15.74 -1.33
N VAL A 210 19.01 -16.77 -2.03
CA VAL A 210 19.09 -18.18 -1.59
C VAL A 210 20.53 -18.60 -1.30
N ARG A 211 21.45 -18.26 -2.21
CA ARG A 211 22.89 -18.55 -2.05
C ARG A 211 23.50 -17.74 -0.91
N VAL A 212 23.12 -16.46 -0.78
CA VAL A 212 23.58 -15.62 0.33
C VAL A 212 23.13 -16.21 1.66
N ASN A 213 21.85 -16.54 1.82
CA ASN A 213 21.30 -17.08 3.06
C ASN A 213 21.94 -18.41 3.45
N MET A 214 22.22 -19.30 2.48
CA MET A 214 22.96 -20.53 2.76
C MET A 214 24.37 -20.27 3.31
N VAL A 215 25.07 -19.28 2.75
CA VAL A 215 26.43 -18.91 3.17
C VAL A 215 26.41 -18.20 4.52
N THR A 216 25.55 -17.19 4.69
CA THR A 216 25.47 -16.39 5.91
C THR A 216 25.01 -17.22 7.10
N LYS A 217 24.13 -18.20 6.90
CA LYS A 217 23.71 -19.14 7.95
C LYS A 217 24.88 -19.86 8.63
N GLU A 218 25.86 -20.32 7.85
CA GLU A 218 27.03 -21.01 8.43
C GLU A 218 28.13 -20.03 8.85
N MET A 219 28.30 -18.92 8.12
CA MET A 219 29.28 -17.89 8.45
C MET A 219 28.94 -17.18 9.77
N TYR A 220 27.70 -16.76 9.98
CA TYR A 220 27.27 -16.01 11.17
C TYR A 220 27.33 -16.82 12.47
N LYS A 221 27.41 -18.15 12.41
CA LYS A 221 27.71 -18.97 13.60
C LYS A 221 29.16 -18.78 14.10
N LYS A 222 30.05 -18.33 13.23
CA LYS A 222 31.48 -18.16 13.51
C LYS A 222 31.85 -16.68 13.66
N VAL A 223 31.29 -15.82 12.80
CA VAL A 223 31.69 -14.43 12.63
C VAL A 223 30.47 -13.60 12.22
N ASN A 224 30.00 -12.69 13.06
CA ASN A 224 28.82 -11.87 12.79
C ASN A 224 28.87 -10.44 13.38
N THR A 225 30.04 -9.97 13.83
CA THR A 225 30.21 -8.57 14.30
C THR A 225 31.35 -7.84 13.56
N PRO A 226 31.35 -6.49 13.54
CA PRO A 226 32.43 -5.72 12.93
C PRO A 226 33.81 -6.07 13.50
N GLU A 227 33.92 -6.24 14.82
CA GLU A 227 35.17 -6.58 15.51
C GLU A 227 35.74 -7.91 15.01
N GLN A 228 34.88 -8.91 14.88
CA GLN A 228 35.28 -10.24 14.44
C GLN A 228 35.74 -10.22 12.96
N PHE A 229 35.01 -9.53 12.07
CA PHE A 229 35.41 -9.42 10.67
C PHE A 229 36.69 -8.61 10.46
N ALA A 230 36.88 -7.53 11.23
CA ALA A 230 38.09 -6.71 11.16
C ALA A 230 39.34 -7.50 11.62
N ALA A 231 39.20 -8.35 12.64
CA ALA A 231 40.29 -9.14 13.19
C ALA A 231 40.77 -10.30 12.29
N LEU A 232 39.90 -10.82 11.42
CA LEU A 232 40.21 -11.99 10.59
C LEU A 232 41.15 -11.67 9.42
N PRO A 233 42.06 -12.60 9.05
CA PRO A 233 42.73 -12.55 7.74
C PRO A 233 41.69 -12.53 6.62
N VAL A 234 41.97 -11.79 5.54
CA VAL A 234 41.00 -11.66 4.44
C VAL A 234 40.78 -13.01 3.75
N GLU A 235 41.80 -13.87 3.74
CA GLU A 235 41.78 -15.22 3.17
C GLU A 235 40.77 -16.14 3.87
N GLU A 236 40.59 -15.98 5.19
CA GLU A 236 39.59 -16.74 5.94
C GLU A 236 38.17 -16.29 5.56
N ILE A 237 37.96 -14.99 5.39
CA ILE A 237 36.69 -14.45 4.89
C ILE A 237 36.43 -14.97 3.48
N GLU A 238 37.43 -14.91 2.59
CA GLU A 238 37.34 -15.42 1.23
C GLU A 238 36.86 -16.87 1.16
N GLU A 239 37.40 -17.76 2.01
CA GLU A 239 36.99 -19.16 2.03
C GLU A 239 35.54 -19.33 2.51
N MET A 240 35.10 -18.57 3.53
CA MET A 240 33.71 -18.61 4.01
C MET A 240 32.69 -18.18 2.95
N ILE A 241 33.02 -17.18 2.12
CA ILE A 241 32.08 -16.58 1.15
C ILE A 241 32.36 -16.96 -0.31
N LYS A 242 33.25 -17.91 -0.56
CA LYS A 242 33.75 -18.33 -1.89
C LYS A 242 32.64 -18.60 -2.91
N SER A 243 31.52 -19.16 -2.45
CA SER A 243 30.38 -19.52 -3.31
C SER A 243 29.46 -18.35 -3.70
N THR A 244 29.74 -17.13 -3.23
CA THR A 244 28.90 -15.93 -3.51
C THR A 244 29.30 -15.18 -4.78
N GLY A 245 30.36 -15.61 -5.49
CA GLY A 245 30.89 -14.92 -6.67
C GLY A 245 31.53 -13.56 -6.34
N PHE A 246 32.57 -13.17 -7.09
CA PHE A 246 33.40 -11.98 -6.78
C PHE A 246 33.91 -11.94 -5.32
N PHE A 247 34.07 -13.12 -4.71
CA PHE A 247 34.26 -13.29 -3.27
C PHE A 247 35.51 -12.56 -2.75
N ARG A 248 36.59 -12.48 -3.53
CA ARG A 248 37.81 -11.75 -3.15
C ARG A 248 37.55 -10.27 -2.87
N ASN A 249 36.84 -9.61 -3.78
CA ASN A 249 36.49 -8.20 -3.63
C ASN A 249 35.46 -8.01 -2.51
N LYS A 250 34.50 -8.94 -2.39
CA LYS A 250 33.52 -8.90 -1.29
C LYS A 250 34.18 -9.07 0.08
N ALA A 251 35.12 -9.99 0.22
CA ALA A 251 35.85 -10.24 1.46
C ALA A 251 36.66 -9.01 1.88
N LYS A 252 37.42 -8.42 0.94
CA LYS A 252 38.13 -7.15 1.16
C LYS A 252 37.19 -6.03 1.60
N ASN A 253 36.06 -5.87 0.92
CA ASN A 253 35.08 -4.86 1.25
C ASN A 253 34.43 -5.08 2.61
N ILE A 254 34.07 -6.32 2.98
CA ILE A 254 33.48 -6.63 4.28
C ILE A 254 34.47 -6.32 5.41
N LYS A 255 35.74 -6.73 5.25
CA LYS A 255 36.79 -6.43 6.23
C LYS A 255 36.99 -4.91 6.37
N LEU A 256 37.23 -4.21 5.27
CA LEU A 256 37.45 -2.77 5.29
C LEU A 256 36.22 -2.01 5.82
N CYS A 257 35.01 -2.43 5.44
CA CYS A 257 33.77 -1.86 5.96
C CYS A 257 33.70 -2.02 7.49
N SER A 258 34.10 -3.18 8.00
CA SER A 258 34.13 -3.44 9.45
C SER A 258 35.17 -2.56 10.15
N GLU A 259 36.36 -2.41 9.59
CA GLU A 259 37.40 -1.51 10.09
C GLU A 259 36.94 -0.04 10.10
N GLN A 260 36.26 0.42 9.04
CA GLN A 260 35.67 1.76 8.96
C GLN A 260 34.58 1.97 10.01
N LEU A 261 33.70 1.00 10.22
CA LEU A 261 32.68 1.07 11.28
C LEU A 261 33.32 1.27 12.65
N LEU A 262 34.36 0.51 12.97
CA LEU A 262 35.04 0.60 14.26
C LEU A 262 35.77 1.93 14.46
N SER A 263 36.47 2.41 13.43
CA SER A 263 37.34 3.59 13.51
C SER A 263 36.61 4.92 13.34
N GLU A 264 35.58 4.98 12.51
CA GLU A 264 34.86 6.23 12.17
C GLU A 264 33.48 6.34 12.83
N TYR A 265 32.87 5.20 13.18
CA TYR A 265 31.46 5.13 13.61
C TYR A 265 31.24 4.33 14.91
N ASN A 266 32.29 4.11 15.72
CA ASN A 266 32.23 3.40 17.00
C ASN A 266 31.58 2.00 16.93
N GLY A 267 31.74 1.30 15.81
CA GLY A 267 31.16 -0.02 15.56
C GLY A 267 29.69 -0.02 15.12
N GLU A 268 29.05 1.15 15.03
CA GLU A 268 27.65 1.27 14.65
C GLU A 268 27.46 1.67 13.18
N ILE A 269 26.36 1.20 12.57
CA ILE A 269 26.03 1.55 11.19
C ILE A 269 25.36 2.93 11.16
N PRO A 270 25.93 3.92 10.45
CA PRO A 270 25.31 5.25 10.34
C PRO A 270 23.98 5.18 9.58
N GLN A 271 23.03 6.05 9.92
CA GLN A 271 21.73 6.09 9.25
C GLN A 271 21.74 6.99 8.01
N GLU A 272 22.68 7.94 7.92
CA GLU A 272 22.72 8.94 6.87
C GLU A 272 23.28 8.37 5.55
N MET A 273 22.59 8.60 4.42
CA MET A 273 23.00 8.11 3.10
C MET A 273 24.46 8.46 2.78
N ASP A 274 24.85 9.72 2.99
CA ASP A 274 26.18 10.22 2.64
C ASP A 274 27.31 9.58 3.45
N LYS A 275 27.01 9.03 4.62
CA LYS A 275 27.97 8.25 5.43
C LYS A 275 27.98 6.80 4.99
N LEU A 276 26.82 6.19 4.80
CA LEU A 276 26.71 4.79 4.37
C LEU A 276 27.42 4.52 3.05
N VAL A 277 27.30 5.40 2.05
CA VAL A 277 27.93 5.21 0.74
C VAL A 277 29.46 5.35 0.76
N LYS A 278 30.05 5.78 1.88
CA LYS A 278 31.51 5.81 2.08
C LYS A 278 32.05 4.47 2.60
N LEU A 279 31.18 3.61 3.15
CA LEU A 279 31.57 2.29 3.60
C LEU A 279 31.94 1.39 2.42
N ALA A 280 33.02 0.63 2.56
CA ALA A 280 33.49 -0.26 1.52
C ALA A 280 32.42 -1.29 1.12
N GLY A 281 32.20 -1.46 -0.18
CA GLY A 281 31.16 -2.36 -0.70
C GLY A 281 29.72 -1.83 -0.61
N VAL A 282 29.51 -0.62 -0.05
CA VAL A 282 28.18 -0.03 0.10
C VAL A 282 27.96 1.05 -0.96
N GLY A 283 27.26 0.69 -2.04
CA GLY A 283 26.75 1.68 -2.98
C GLY A 283 25.41 2.29 -2.52
N ARG A 284 24.94 3.32 -3.23
CA ARG A 284 23.62 3.97 -2.96
C ARG A 284 22.46 2.98 -2.86
N LYS A 285 22.44 1.96 -3.73
CA LYS A 285 21.42 0.91 -3.71
C LYS A 285 21.48 0.07 -2.42
N THR A 286 22.69 -0.38 -2.05
CA THR A 286 22.94 -1.13 -0.81
C THR A 286 22.49 -0.31 0.40
N ALA A 287 22.91 0.96 0.47
CA ALA A 287 22.53 1.88 1.54
C ALA A 287 21.00 2.04 1.65
N ASN A 288 20.29 2.19 0.52
CA ASN A 288 18.83 2.34 0.53
C ASN A 288 18.11 1.06 1.01
N VAL A 289 18.63 -0.13 0.69
CA VAL A 289 18.09 -1.40 1.20
C VAL A 289 18.27 -1.50 2.72
N VAL A 290 19.50 -1.27 3.20
CA VAL A 290 19.85 -1.32 4.63
C VAL A 290 19.01 -0.32 5.42
N ARG A 291 18.92 0.92 4.95
CA ARG A 291 18.13 1.96 5.61
C ARG A 291 16.64 1.67 5.63
N GLY A 292 16.12 1.17 4.51
CA GLY A 292 14.70 0.84 4.38
C GLY A 292 14.30 -0.28 5.32
N GLU A 293 15.11 -1.33 5.40
CA GLU A 293 14.78 -2.50 6.20
C GLU A 293 14.99 -2.27 7.71
N ILE A 294 16.09 -1.60 8.11
CA ILE A 294 16.42 -1.44 9.54
C ILE A 294 15.61 -0.31 10.19
N TRP A 295 15.46 0.82 9.48
CA TRP A 295 14.90 2.04 10.06
C TRP A 295 13.63 2.53 9.35
N GLY A 296 13.15 1.85 8.31
CA GLY A 296 12.00 2.30 7.53
C GLY A 296 12.29 3.57 6.71
N LEU A 297 13.57 3.89 6.46
CA LEU A 297 13.99 5.10 5.78
C LEU A 297 14.33 4.82 4.32
N ALA A 298 13.64 5.48 3.39
CA ALA A 298 13.92 5.39 1.96
C ALA A 298 14.20 6.76 1.34
N ASP A 299 15.30 6.86 0.59
CA ASP A 299 15.60 8.01 -0.27
C ASP A 299 15.14 7.80 -1.71
N GLY A 300 14.70 6.58 -2.04
CA GLY A 300 14.21 6.22 -3.35
C GLY A 300 13.70 4.78 -3.41
N ILE A 301 13.28 4.38 -4.60
CA ILE A 301 12.77 3.03 -4.88
C ILE A 301 13.93 2.18 -5.39
N THR A 302 14.20 1.07 -4.71
CA THR A 302 15.31 0.18 -5.07
C THR A 302 14.99 -0.58 -6.35
N VAL A 303 15.57 -0.14 -7.48
CA VAL A 303 15.36 -0.78 -8.79
C VAL A 303 16.36 -1.93 -8.98
N ASP A 304 15.88 -3.17 -8.82
CA ASP A 304 16.60 -4.37 -9.20
C ASP A 304 16.11 -4.92 -10.56
N THR A 305 16.55 -6.13 -10.91
CA THR A 305 16.13 -6.78 -12.16
C THR A 305 14.62 -7.08 -12.21
N HIS A 306 14.01 -7.41 -11.06
CA HIS A 306 12.57 -7.65 -10.98
C HIS A 306 11.80 -6.34 -11.11
N VAL A 307 12.14 -5.32 -10.31
CA VAL A 307 11.50 -3.99 -10.35
C VAL A 307 11.63 -3.39 -11.75
N LYS A 308 12.85 -3.38 -12.34
CA LYS A 308 13.05 -2.91 -13.71
C LYS A 308 12.12 -3.61 -14.70
N ARG A 309 12.08 -4.95 -14.68
CA ARG A 309 11.27 -5.75 -15.62
C ARG A 309 9.79 -5.50 -15.41
N LEU A 310 9.30 -5.67 -14.19
CA LEU A 310 7.87 -5.62 -13.89
C LEU A 310 7.32 -4.21 -14.05
N SER A 311 8.03 -3.15 -13.62
CA SER A 311 7.57 -1.77 -13.84
C SER A 311 7.36 -1.45 -15.33
N ASN A 312 8.20 -2.00 -16.22
CA ASN A 312 8.01 -1.89 -17.68
C ASN A 312 6.85 -2.77 -18.19
N LEU A 313 6.77 -4.05 -17.80
CA LEU A 313 5.69 -4.96 -18.24
C LEU A 313 4.30 -4.50 -17.79
N ILE A 314 4.20 -3.99 -16.56
CA ILE A 314 2.99 -3.39 -16.02
C ILE A 314 2.63 -2.12 -16.80
N GLY A 315 3.62 -1.40 -17.34
CA GLY A 315 3.45 -0.14 -18.06
C GLY A 315 3.48 1.10 -17.16
N LEU A 316 4.17 1.01 -16.02
CA LEU A 316 4.39 2.14 -15.11
C LEU A 316 5.48 3.07 -15.64
N VAL A 317 6.50 2.50 -16.27
CA VAL A 317 7.62 3.22 -16.89
C VAL A 317 7.84 2.72 -18.31
N LYS A 318 8.65 3.47 -19.08
CA LYS A 318 9.15 3.06 -20.40
C LYS A 318 10.63 3.45 -20.48
N ASN A 319 11.45 2.73 -19.73
CA ASN A 319 12.87 3.04 -19.60
C ASN A 319 13.64 1.78 -19.16
N ASP A 320 14.91 1.71 -19.54
CA ASP A 320 15.82 0.62 -19.17
C ASP A 320 16.90 1.02 -18.15
N ASP A 321 17.09 2.32 -17.95
CA ASP A 321 18.04 2.87 -16.99
C ASP A 321 17.44 2.83 -15.57
N PRO A 322 18.04 2.09 -14.61
CA PRO A 322 17.53 1.99 -13.24
C PRO A 322 17.34 3.33 -12.54
N ILE A 323 18.22 4.31 -12.76
CA ILE A 323 18.17 5.63 -12.12
C ILE A 323 16.97 6.41 -12.66
N LYS A 324 16.70 6.33 -13.97
CA LYS A 324 15.53 6.98 -14.56
C LYS A 324 14.23 6.29 -14.13
N ILE A 325 14.23 4.95 -14.07
CA ILE A 325 13.10 4.17 -13.57
C ILE A 325 12.78 4.56 -12.12
N GLU A 326 13.78 4.63 -11.23
CA GLU A 326 13.62 5.06 -9.84
C GLU A 326 12.92 6.43 -9.77
N LYS A 327 13.46 7.42 -10.48
CA LYS A 327 12.88 8.78 -10.53
C LYS A 327 11.46 8.82 -11.05
N ASP A 328 11.13 8.01 -12.05
CA ASP A 328 9.77 7.95 -12.60
C ASP A 328 8.79 7.25 -11.67
N LEU A 329 9.23 6.17 -11.00
CA LEU A 329 8.43 5.48 -10.00
C LEU A 329 8.17 6.38 -8.77
N MET A 330 9.16 7.14 -8.29
CA MET A 330 8.99 8.06 -7.16
C MET A 330 7.91 9.14 -7.41
N LYS A 331 7.60 9.47 -8.67
CA LYS A 331 6.52 10.42 -9.02
C LYS A 331 5.11 9.82 -8.89
N ILE A 332 4.99 8.49 -8.92
CA ILE A 332 3.71 7.80 -9.00
C ILE A 332 3.43 6.85 -7.83
N VAL A 333 4.47 6.36 -7.14
CA VAL A 333 4.35 5.52 -5.94
C VAL A 333 4.33 6.42 -4.71
N PRO A 334 3.36 6.27 -3.79
CA PRO A 334 3.35 6.98 -2.51
C PRO A 334 4.65 6.77 -1.75
N LYS A 335 5.15 7.82 -1.08
CA LYS A 335 6.49 7.84 -0.48
C LYS A 335 6.62 6.80 0.63
N GLU A 336 5.58 6.66 1.43
CA GLU A 336 5.41 5.66 2.48
C GLU A 336 5.47 4.22 1.97
N SER A 337 5.26 4.00 0.66
CA SER A 337 5.25 2.67 0.04
C SER A 337 6.50 2.38 -0.80
N TRP A 338 7.52 3.25 -0.83
CA TRP A 338 8.69 3.05 -1.70
C TRP A 338 9.46 1.76 -1.44
N ILE A 339 9.60 1.39 -0.16
CA ILE A 339 10.27 0.16 0.28
C ILE A 339 9.41 -1.05 -0.13
N ASP A 340 8.17 -1.07 0.37
CA ASP A 340 7.23 -2.16 0.14
C ASP A 340 6.97 -2.40 -1.35
N PHE A 341 6.85 -1.35 -2.16
CA PHE A 341 6.66 -1.46 -3.61
C PHE A 341 7.79 -2.25 -4.28
N SER A 342 9.05 -2.01 -3.88
CA SER A 342 10.20 -2.75 -4.41
C SER A 342 10.10 -4.22 -4.02
N HIS A 343 9.83 -4.51 -2.75
CA HIS A 343 9.69 -5.89 -2.27
C HIS A 343 8.51 -6.63 -2.91
N TYR A 344 7.35 -6.00 -3.05
CA TYR A 344 6.19 -6.58 -3.71
C TYR A 344 6.47 -6.95 -5.17
N LEU A 345 7.17 -6.11 -5.93
CA LEU A 345 7.55 -6.45 -7.30
C LEU A 345 8.57 -7.58 -7.35
N ILE A 346 9.49 -7.66 -6.39
CA ILE A 346 10.42 -8.80 -6.28
C ILE A 346 9.64 -10.09 -6.00
N LEU A 347 8.74 -10.08 -5.01
CA LEU A 347 7.88 -11.22 -4.65
C LEU A 347 7.02 -11.67 -5.84
N GLN A 348 6.30 -10.73 -6.47
CA GLN A 348 5.48 -11.03 -7.63
C GLN A 348 6.32 -11.52 -8.83
N GLY A 349 7.53 -11.00 -8.99
CA GLY A 349 8.49 -11.42 -10.01
C GLY A 349 9.04 -12.83 -9.81
N ARG A 350 9.09 -13.32 -8.57
CA ARG A 350 9.49 -14.68 -8.21
C ARG A 350 8.33 -15.66 -8.30
N ASP A 351 7.14 -15.24 -7.90
CA ASP A 351 5.95 -16.10 -7.83
C ASP A 351 5.26 -16.26 -9.20
N LYS A 352 4.74 -15.17 -9.77
CA LYS A 352 3.92 -15.20 -11.00
C LYS A 352 4.64 -14.69 -12.24
N CYS A 353 5.40 -13.61 -12.13
CA CYS A 353 6.01 -12.94 -13.28
C CYS A 353 7.46 -13.43 -13.52
N ILE A 354 7.65 -14.75 -13.57
CA ILE A 354 8.96 -15.40 -13.75
C ILE A 354 9.55 -15.02 -15.11
N ALA A 355 10.86 -14.69 -15.13
CA ALA A 355 11.56 -14.29 -16.34
C ALA A 355 11.35 -15.31 -17.47
N ARG A 356 11.03 -14.83 -18.68
CA ARG A 356 10.78 -15.64 -19.90
C ARG A 356 9.56 -16.58 -19.85
N ARG A 357 8.97 -16.84 -18.68
CA ARG A 357 7.82 -17.73 -18.48
C ARG A 357 6.80 -17.13 -17.49
N PRO A 358 6.27 -15.92 -17.73
CA PRO A 358 5.32 -15.30 -16.82
C PRO A 358 3.98 -16.05 -16.84
N LYS A 359 3.44 -16.35 -15.65
CA LYS A 359 2.14 -17.00 -15.45
C LYS A 359 1.01 -15.96 -15.47
N CYS A 360 0.82 -15.29 -16.60
CA CYS A 360 -0.11 -14.16 -16.71
C CYS A 360 -1.58 -14.52 -16.43
N SER A 361 -2.00 -15.75 -16.75
CA SER A 361 -3.36 -16.25 -16.50
C SER A 361 -3.72 -16.34 -15.02
N GLU A 362 -2.73 -16.58 -14.16
CA GLU A 362 -2.88 -16.74 -12.70
C GLU A 362 -2.42 -15.48 -11.93
N CYS A 363 -2.19 -14.36 -12.62
CA CYS A 363 -1.61 -13.16 -12.03
C CYS A 363 -2.71 -12.24 -11.49
N GLU A 364 -2.66 -11.93 -10.20
CA GLU A 364 -3.67 -11.15 -9.47
C GLU A 364 -3.73 -9.70 -9.96
N ILE A 365 -2.59 -9.17 -10.44
CA ILE A 365 -2.49 -7.82 -10.99
C ILE A 365 -2.64 -7.78 -12.52
N LYS A 366 -3.13 -8.85 -13.16
CA LYS A 366 -3.28 -8.93 -14.62
C LYS A 366 -4.12 -7.78 -15.18
N GLU A 367 -5.21 -7.43 -14.50
CA GLU A 367 -6.09 -6.31 -14.87
C GLU A 367 -5.43 -4.93 -14.77
N TYR A 368 -4.24 -4.89 -14.19
CA TYR A 368 -3.40 -3.70 -14.09
C TYR A 368 -2.08 -3.92 -14.81
N CYS A 369 -1.94 -4.90 -15.70
CA CYS A 369 -0.67 -5.16 -16.40
C CYS A 369 -0.86 -5.04 -17.91
N ASN A 370 -0.16 -4.10 -18.55
CA ASN A 370 -0.26 -3.92 -20.01
C ASN A 370 0.16 -5.19 -20.76
N TYR A 371 1.25 -5.84 -20.32
CA TYR A 371 1.71 -7.10 -20.89
C TYR A 371 0.72 -8.25 -20.64
N GLY A 372 0.18 -8.36 -19.42
CA GLY A 372 -0.73 -9.42 -19.03
C GLY A 372 -2.06 -9.38 -19.80
N LYS A 373 -2.63 -8.18 -20.01
CA LYS A 373 -3.85 -8.00 -20.80
C LYS A 373 -3.70 -8.38 -22.27
N ASN A 374 -2.51 -8.17 -22.83
CA ASN A 374 -2.25 -8.47 -24.23
C ASN A 374 -1.96 -9.97 -24.49
N LYS A 375 -1.90 -10.81 -23.45
CA LYS A 375 -1.71 -12.26 -23.60
C LYS A 375 -3.00 -13.03 -23.87
N ASP A 376 -4.16 -12.43 -23.60
CA ASP A 376 -5.49 -13.02 -23.86
C ASP A 376 -6.13 -12.51 -25.16
N LYS A 377 -5.47 -11.54 -25.83
CA LYS A 377 -5.83 -11.06 -27.17
C LYS A 377 -4.94 -11.76 -28.19
#